data_AF-A0A3C0E4L9-F1
#
_entry.id   AF-A0A3C0E4L9-F1
#
_cell.length_a   1.000
_cell.length_b   1.000
_cell.length_c   1.000
_cell.angle_alpha   90.00
_cell.angle_beta   90.00
_cell.angle_gamma   90.00
#
_symmetry.space_group_name_H-M   'P 1'
#
loop_
_entity.id
_entity.type
_entity.pdbx_description
1 polymer ?
#
loop_
_entity_poly.entity_id
_entity_poly.type
_entity_poly.pdbx_seq_one_letter_code
_entity_poly.pdbx_strand_id
1 'polypeptide(L)'
;MGIEITFRFRETLANIFKREIEELGFDTSSLTTSDDVLQSYCSYTYRLIEKRPREIYKATSFACPAEVEIGLKWLEEKILKGESVNPHLNSATKKDKLDGLLYDWGIHHLHLGETFSAPGYVKRTGPVLFAIFRKNNVYFIDIRDHVGWSDKGLLDIVNENWPELLSIYKMEGVKPETSFDEKEITLLRKSGINTFHELSAGNSYLPMGGGITSAGTSMMAMQTYVEMLRMLNDIETNIRANVKYFVSHVEPKGHPFRNRFKFVFVCRRYRDEIRFYDVVNNNFWAQTWKVKTLRELYGI
;
A
#
# COMPACT_ATOMS: atom_id res chain seq x y z
N MET A 1 -8.16 16.57 -42.45
CA MET A 1 -7.15 16.73 -41.38
C MET A 1 -7.32 15.58 -40.39
N GLY A 2 -6.25 14.86 -40.03
CA GLY A 2 -6.34 13.79 -39.01
C GLY A 2 -6.58 14.39 -37.62
N ILE A 3 -7.23 13.63 -36.73
CA ILE A 3 -7.40 14.05 -35.33
C ILE A 3 -6.08 13.77 -34.58
N GLU A 4 -5.48 14.81 -34.01
CA GLU A 4 -4.30 14.75 -33.15
C GLU A 4 -4.72 14.56 -31.69
N ILE A 5 -4.19 13.53 -31.03
CA ILE A 5 -4.50 13.21 -29.62
C ILE A 5 -3.21 12.97 -28.86
N THR A 6 -3.01 13.75 -27.81
CA THR A 6 -1.89 13.62 -26.87
C THR A 6 -2.43 13.27 -25.49
N PHE A 7 -1.85 12.24 -24.87
CA PHE A 7 -2.14 11.87 -23.48
C PHE A 7 -0.98 12.27 -22.58
N ARG A 8 -1.30 12.89 -21.45
CA ARG A 8 -0.36 13.24 -20.38
C ARG A 8 -0.82 12.69 -19.03
N PHE A 9 -1.52 11.55 -19.04
CA PHE A 9 -2.11 10.96 -17.84
C PHE A 9 -1.06 10.59 -16.80
N ARG A 10 0.00 9.87 -17.20
CA ARG A 10 1.09 9.48 -16.26
C ARG A 10 1.74 10.69 -15.61
N GLU A 11 2.14 11.69 -16.42
CA GLU A 11 2.79 12.93 -15.95
C GLU A 11 1.89 13.68 -14.95
N THR A 12 0.63 13.91 -15.32
CA THR A 12 -0.28 14.72 -14.49
C THR A 12 -0.79 13.96 -13.27
N LEU A 13 -0.94 12.63 -13.34
CA LEU A 13 -1.23 11.79 -12.19
C LEU A 13 -0.05 11.77 -11.20
N ALA A 14 1.17 11.62 -11.69
CA ALA A 14 2.37 11.69 -10.86
C ALA A 14 2.44 13.05 -10.14
N ASN A 15 2.15 14.16 -10.82
CA ASN A 15 2.10 15.48 -10.17
C ASN A 15 1.04 15.60 -9.07
N ILE A 16 -0.09 14.89 -9.19
CA ILE A 16 -1.12 14.84 -8.14
C ILE A 16 -0.61 14.04 -6.95
N PHE A 17 -0.12 12.81 -7.18
CA PHE A 17 0.34 11.93 -6.11
C PHE A 17 1.61 12.42 -5.42
N LYS A 18 2.50 13.13 -6.14
CA LYS A 18 3.68 13.76 -5.52
C LYS A 18 3.26 14.75 -4.44
N ARG A 19 2.26 15.61 -4.72
CA ARG A 19 1.71 16.55 -3.73
C ARG A 19 1.07 15.83 -2.55
N GLU A 20 0.29 14.78 -2.80
CA GLU A 20 -0.35 14.01 -1.72
C GLU A 20 0.67 13.30 -0.82
N ILE A 21 1.80 12.85 -1.38
CA ILE A 21 2.93 12.29 -0.62
C ILE A 21 3.60 13.39 0.23
N GLU A 22 3.81 14.58 -0.32
CA GLU A 22 4.37 15.74 0.40
C GLU A 22 3.44 16.21 1.52
N GLU A 23 2.12 16.19 1.30
CA GLU A 23 1.11 16.54 2.30
C GLU A 23 1.08 15.58 3.50
N LEU A 24 1.52 14.34 3.32
CA LEU A 24 1.77 13.39 4.42
C LEU A 24 3.08 13.65 5.16
N GLY A 25 3.90 14.60 4.71
CA GLY A 25 5.19 14.94 5.30
C GLY A 25 6.34 14.07 4.81
N PHE A 26 6.19 13.34 3.70
CA PHE A 26 7.27 12.54 3.13
C PHE A 26 8.12 13.34 2.14
N ASP A 27 9.43 13.10 2.17
CA ASP A 27 10.37 13.70 1.24
C ASP A 27 10.25 13.08 -0.16
N THR A 28 10.04 13.94 -1.17
CA THR A 28 9.91 13.57 -2.58
C THR A 28 11.08 14.04 -3.43
N SER A 29 12.14 14.58 -2.82
CA SER A 29 13.32 15.12 -3.51
C SER A 29 13.99 14.08 -4.44
N SER A 30 13.99 12.81 -4.02
CA SER A 30 14.51 11.68 -4.80
C SER A 30 13.58 11.17 -5.90
N LEU A 31 12.32 11.62 -5.93
CA LEU A 31 11.33 11.18 -6.92
C LEU A 31 11.41 12.09 -8.16
N THR A 32 12.28 11.69 -9.08
CA THR A 32 12.67 12.51 -10.25
C THR A 32 11.87 12.19 -11.51
N THR A 33 11.32 10.99 -11.61
CA THR A 33 10.48 10.57 -12.76
C THR A 33 9.01 10.37 -12.36
N SER A 34 8.10 10.32 -13.35
CA SER A 34 6.71 9.96 -13.09
C SER A 34 6.59 8.56 -12.49
N ASP A 35 7.38 7.61 -12.98
CA ASP A 35 7.36 6.22 -12.49
C ASP A 35 7.87 6.12 -11.05
N ASP A 36 8.87 6.93 -10.66
CA ASP A 36 9.31 7.01 -9.27
C ASP A 36 8.18 7.42 -8.32
N VAL A 37 7.40 8.42 -8.72
CA VAL A 37 6.28 8.90 -7.91
C VAL A 37 5.16 7.88 -7.85
N LEU A 38 4.76 7.33 -9.00
CA LEU A 38 3.64 6.37 -9.07
C LEU A 38 3.96 5.08 -8.31
N GLN A 39 5.20 4.56 -8.41
CA GLN A 39 5.64 3.42 -7.61
C GLN A 39 5.72 3.75 -6.12
N SER A 40 6.20 4.95 -5.76
CA SER A 40 6.23 5.39 -4.36
C SER A 40 4.82 5.49 -3.78
N TYR A 41 3.88 6.05 -4.52
CA TYR A 41 2.47 6.08 -4.14
C TYR A 41 1.94 4.67 -3.83
N CYS A 42 2.20 3.69 -4.70
CA CYS A 42 1.78 2.31 -4.48
C CYS A 42 2.49 1.67 -3.26
N SER A 43 3.77 1.98 -3.05
CA SER A 43 4.50 1.54 -1.86
C SER A 43 3.92 2.13 -0.58
N TYR A 44 3.59 3.42 -0.55
CA TYR A 44 3.00 4.08 0.62
C TYR A 44 1.61 3.53 0.93
N THR A 45 0.74 3.38 -0.08
CA THR A 45 -0.60 2.83 0.11
C THR A 45 -0.60 1.39 0.59
N TYR A 46 0.43 0.59 0.26
CA TYR A 46 0.61 -0.76 0.79
C TYR A 46 1.12 -0.80 2.25
N ARG A 47 1.98 0.16 2.63
CA ARG A 47 2.58 0.23 3.97
C ARG A 47 1.72 0.90 5.02
N LEU A 48 0.94 1.90 4.61
CA LEU A 48 0.14 2.71 5.52
C LEU A 48 -1.19 2.01 5.81
N ILE A 49 -1.62 2.16 7.06
CA ILE A 49 -2.87 1.59 7.56
C ILE A 49 -3.97 2.64 7.41
N GLU A 50 -5.01 2.31 6.66
CA GLU A 50 -6.18 3.18 6.46
C GLU A 50 -6.86 3.49 7.81
N LYS A 51 -7.21 4.76 8.02
CA LYS A 51 -8.04 5.24 9.13
C LYS A 51 -9.45 4.66 9.05
N ARG A 52 -9.74 3.73 9.95
CA ARG A 52 -11.04 3.05 10.05
C ARG A 52 -11.13 2.31 11.38
N PRO A 53 -12.30 2.31 12.04
CA PRO A 53 -12.54 1.48 13.22
C PRO A 53 -12.29 0.01 12.90
N ARG A 54 -11.56 -0.69 13.77
CA ARG A 54 -11.35 -2.14 13.63
C ARG A 54 -11.60 -2.85 14.95
N GLU A 55 -12.12 -4.06 14.85
CA GLU A 55 -12.20 -5.00 15.96
C GLU A 55 -10.80 -5.56 16.26
N ILE A 56 -10.48 -5.70 17.55
CA ILE A 56 -9.17 -6.15 18.01
C ILE A 56 -9.29 -7.60 18.48
N TYR A 57 -8.50 -8.47 17.86
CA TYR A 57 -8.33 -9.86 18.26
C TYR A 57 -6.91 -10.03 18.78
N LYS A 58 -6.74 -10.71 19.90
CA LYS A 58 -5.43 -11.00 20.50
C LYS A 58 -5.21 -12.51 20.49
N ALA A 59 -3.98 -12.94 20.21
CA ALA A 59 -3.63 -14.34 20.31
C ALA A 59 -3.87 -14.84 21.74
N THR A 60 -4.17 -16.12 21.91
CA THR A 60 -4.36 -16.75 23.22
C THR A 60 -3.12 -16.65 24.09
N SER A 61 -1.93 -16.66 23.49
CA SER A 61 -0.63 -16.46 24.13
C SER A 61 -0.24 -15.00 24.33
N PHE A 62 -1.06 -14.03 23.91
CA PHE A 62 -0.70 -12.62 23.90
C PHE A 62 -0.52 -12.08 25.33
N ALA A 63 0.70 -11.62 25.61
CA ALA A 63 1.05 -10.98 26.88
C ALA A 63 1.60 -9.57 26.63
N CYS A 64 1.20 -8.60 27.45
CA CYS A 64 1.70 -7.24 27.37
C CYS A 64 2.73 -6.98 28.48
N PRO A 65 4.00 -6.68 28.14
CA PRO A 65 4.96 -6.20 29.12
C PRO A 65 4.50 -4.91 29.79
N ALA A 66 4.76 -4.76 31.09
CA ALA A 66 4.34 -3.58 31.87
C ALA A 66 4.89 -2.26 31.30
N GLU A 67 6.11 -2.29 30.74
CA GLU A 67 6.80 -1.13 30.17
C GLU A 67 6.13 -0.53 28.92
N VAL A 68 5.23 -1.26 28.24
CA VAL A 68 4.52 -0.78 27.05
C VAL A 68 2.99 -0.81 27.21
N GLU A 69 2.49 -1.11 28.41
CA GLU A 69 1.05 -1.26 28.66
C GLU A 69 0.26 0.02 28.35
N ILE A 70 0.80 1.19 28.72
CA ILE A 70 0.16 2.49 28.45
C ILE A 70 0.09 2.74 26.94
N GLY A 71 1.21 2.55 26.24
CA GLY A 71 1.29 2.74 24.79
C GLY A 71 0.39 1.77 24.02
N LEU A 72 0.24 0.53 24.49
CA LEU A 72 -0.70 -0.44 23.93
C LEU A 72 -2.14 0.05 24.10
N LYS A 73 -2.55 0.47 25.31
CA LYS A 73 -3.91 0.99 25.55
C LYS A 73 -4.25 2.17 24.63
N TRP A 74 -3.32 3.10 24.44
CA TRP A 74 -3.51 4.22 23.52
C TRP A 74 -3.68 3.77 22.07
N LEU A 75 -2.87 2.81 21.62
CA LEU A 75 -3.00 2.25 20.27
C LEU A 75 -4.35 1.55 20.09
N GLU A 76 -4.80 0.77 21.07
CA GLU A 76 -6.11 0.10 21.05
C GLU A 76 -7.26 1.10 20.96
N GLU A 77 -7.23 2.18 21.74
CA GLU A 77 -8.23 3.24 21.65
C GLU A 77 -8.29 3.89 20.27
N LYS A 78 -7.12 4.19 19.66
CA LYS A 78 -7.05 4.73 18.30
C LYS A 78 -7.66 3.79 17.28
N ILE A 79 -7.35 2.50 17.39
CA ILE A 79 -7.87 1.46 16.49
C ILE A 79 -9.40 1.37 16.58
N LEU A 80 -9.95 1.35 17.80
CA LEU A 80 -11.38 1.26 18.03
C LEU A 80 -12.14 2.51 17.53
N LYS A 81 -11.55 3.70 17.69
CA LYS A 81 -12.11 4.96 17.18
C LYS A 81 -11.92 5.15 15.68
N GLY A 82 -11.01 4.40 15.06
CA GLY A 82 -10.65 4.55 13.65
C GLY A 82 -9.73 5.74 13.35
N GLU A 83 -8.98 6.18 14.36
CA GLU A 83 -7.97 7.22 14.23
C GLU A 83 -6.72 6.72 13.48
N SER A 84 -5.80 7.63 13.15
CA SER A 84 -4.54 7.26 12.49
C SER A 84 -3.64 6.47 13.44
N VAL A 85 -3.29 5.25 13.04
CA VAL A 85 -2.27 4.42 13.71
C VAL A 85 -0.90 4.53 13.03
N ASN A 86 -0.82 5.21 11.87
CA ASN A 86 0.43 5.39 11.13
C ASN A 86 1.56 6.07 11.94
N PRO A 87 1.30 6.95 12.93
CA PRO A 87 2.35 7.42 13.85
C PRO A 87 3.09 6.31 14.61
N HIS A 88 2.47 5.14 14.77
CA HIS A 88 3.07 3.98 15.43
C HIS A 88 3.91 3.12 14.48
N LEU A 89 3.82 3.34 13.16
CA LEU A 89 4.69 2.68 12.20
C LEU A 89 6.10 3.30 12.19
N ASN A 90 7.06 2.60 11.61
CA ASN A 90 8.41 3.12 11.44
C ASN A 90 8.43 4.31 10.47
N SER A 91 9.14 5.38 10.82
CA SER A 91 9.35 6.59 10.00
C SER A 91 10.20 6.37 8.74
N ALA A 92 10.59 5.13 8.47
CA ALA A 92 11.48 4.82 7.37
C ALA A 92 10.69 4.68 6.06
N THR A 93 10.45 5.83 5.46
CA THR A 93 9.51 6.10 4.38
C THR A 93 10.10 5.93 2.98
N LYS A 94 11.24 5.27 2.84
CA LYS A 94 11.83 5.04 1.52
C LYS A 94 11.13 3.88 0.81
N LYS A 95 10.69 4.10 -0.43
CA LYS A 95 10.11 3.04 -1.29
C LYS A 95 11.00 1.77 -1.33
N ASP A 96 12.32 1.97 -1.30
CA ASP A 96 13.33 0.90 -1.43
C ASP A 96 13.76 0.27 -0.09
N LYS A 97 13.20 0.71 1.05
CA LYS A 97 13.56 0.09 2.34
C LYS A 97 12.79 -1.21 2.52
N LEU A 98 13.45 -2.35 2.31
CA LEU A 98 12.87 -3.66 2.56
C LEU A 98 12.20 -3.76 3.95
N ASP A 99 10.91 -4.09 3.96
CA ASP A 99 10.15 -4.49 5.16
C ASP A 99 9.77 -5.96 5.01
N GLY A 100 10.69 -6.84 5.44
CA GLY A 100 10.55 -8.28 5.22
C GLY A 100 9.29 -8.86 5.84
N LEU A 101 8.89 -8.40 7.03
CA LEU A 101 7.67 -8.88 7.69
C LEU A 101 6.42 -8.47 6.92
N LEU A 102 6.33 -7.22 6.51
CA LEU A 102 5.15 -6.75 5.78
C LEU A 102 5.08 -7.36 4.38
N TYR A 103 6.20 -7.42 3.68
CA TYR A 103 6.25 -7.83 2.28
C TYR A 103 6.15 -9.33 2.11
N ASP A 104 6.80 -10.09 2.98
CA ASP A 104 6.75 -11.55 2.93
C ASP A 104 5.54 -12.09 3.67
N TRP A 105 5.26 -11.59 4.89
CA TRP A 105 4.27 -12.20 5.78
C TRP A 105 3.00 -11.37 6.00
N GLY A 106 2.94 -10.12 5.52
CA GLY A 106 1.80 -9.23 5.76
C GLY A 106 1.71 -8.75 7.22
N ILE A 107 2.78 -8.90 8.00
CA ILE A 107 2.82 -8.51 9.42
C ILE A 107 3.38 -7.09 9.54
N HIS A 108 2.64 -6.24 10.21
CA HIS A 108 3.09 -4.90 10.61
C HIS A 108 3.76 -4.96 11.98
N HIS A 109 4.72 -4.08 12.22
CA HIS A 109 5.30 -3.83 13.53
C HIS A 109 4.99 -2.39 13.97
N LEU A 110 4.48 -2.23 15.19
CA LEU A 110 4.05 -0.95 15.73
C LEU A 110 4.79 -0.60 17.02
N HIS A 111 5.33 0.62 17.08
CA HIS A 111 5.95 1.17 18.27
C HIS A 111 4.89 1.57 19.31
N LEU A 112 5.21 1.31 20.59
CA LEU A 112 4.30 1.49 21.72
C LEU A 112 4.81 2.56 22.70
N GLY A 113 5.55 3.56 22.21
CA GLY A 113 6.02 4.66 23.04
C GLY A 113 4.91 5.62 23.46
N GLU A 114 5.17 6.31 24.57
CA GLU A 114 4.22 7.26 25.18
C GLU A 114 4.41 8.72 24.72
N THR A 115 5.44 8.99 23.91
CA THR A 115 5.73 10.35 23.44
C THR A 115 6.00 10.37 21.95
N PHE A 116 5.81 11.54 21.33
CA PHE A 116 6.09 11.73 19.91
C PHE A 116 7.49 12.35 19.71
N SER A 117 8.16 11.91 18.66
CA SER A 117 9.33 12.54 18.06
C SER A 117 8.91 13.31 16.82
N ALA A 118 9.56 14.44 16.52
CA ALA A 118 9.33 15.13 15.25
C ALA A 118 9.70 14.22 14.07
N PRO A 119 8.88 14.13 13.00
CA PRO A 119 7.70 14.94 12.69
C PRO A 119 6.32 14.32 13.08
N GLY A 120 6.20 13.73 14.27
CA GLY A 120 4.92 13.21 14.80
C GLY A 120 4.84 11.68 14.93
N TYR A 121 5.98 10.99 14.95
CA TYR A 121 6.04 9.53 15.15
C TYR A 121 6.20 9.19 16.62
N VAL A 122 5.58 8.10 17.05
CA VAL A 122 5.74 7.56 18.40
C VAL A 122 7.22 7.19 18.61
N LYS A 123 7.79 7.61 19.74
CA LYS A 123 9.17 7.27 20.10
C LYS A 123 9.32 5.76 20.18
N ARG A 124 10.46 5.28 19.68
CA ARG A 124 10.81 3.86 19.72
C ARG A 124 10.92 3.39 21.17
N THR A 125 10.21 2.32 21.47
CA THR A 125 10.36 1.48 22.65
C THR A 125 11.28 0.30 22.33
N GLY A 126 11.69 -0.45 23.35
CA GLY A 126 12.37 -1.74 23.13
C GLY A 126 11.42 -2.74 22.45
N PRO A 127 10.31 -3.11 23.11
CA PRO A 127 9.29 -3.96 22.52
C PRO A 127 8.39 -3.25 21.51
N VAL A 128 7.96 -3.99 20.50
CA VAL A 128 7.01 -3.57 19.47
C VAL A 128 5.90 -4.59 19.32
N LEU A 129 4.71 -4.14 18.93
CA LEU A 129 3.58 -5.00 18.61
C LEU A 129 3.71 -5.54 17.20
N PHE A 130 3.62 -6.86 17.03
CA PHE A 130 3.43 -7.51 15.74
C PHE A 130 1.94 -7.75 15.50
N ALA A 131 1.41 -7.26 14.38
CA ALA A 131 -0.02 -7.36 14.07
C ALA A 131 -0.33 -7.49 12.58
N ILE A 132 -1.43 -8.17 12.27
CA ILE A 132 -2.00 -8.23 10.91
C ILE A 132 -3.23 -7.34 10.85
N PHE A 133 -3.22 -6.37 9.93
CA PHE A 133 -4.36 -5.51 9.67
C PHE A 133 -5.18 -6.07 8.50
N ARG A 134 -6.49 -6.23 8.74
CA ARG A 134 -7.50 -6.49 7.71
C ARG A 134 -8.43 -5.28 7.61
N LYS A 135 -9.43 -5.36 6.73
CA LYS A 135 -10.37 -4.25 6.49
C LYS A 135 -11.03 -3.81 7.79
N ASN A 136 -11.68 -4.73 8.50
CA ASN A 136 -12.46 -4.42 9.71
C ASN A 136 -11.85 -4.99 10.99
N ASN A 137 -10.77 -5.77 10.89
CA ASN A 137 -10.17 -6.49 12.02
C ASN A 137 -8.68 -6.18 12.11
N VAL A 138 -8.13 -6.24 13.31
CA VAL A 138 -6.70 -6.31 13.55
C VAL A 138 -6.41 -7.48 14.50
N TYR A 139 -5.34 -8.20 14.20
CA TYR A 139 -4.94 -9.41 14.91
C TYR A 139 -3.57 -9.17 15.55
N PHE A 140 -3.56 -9.02 16.88
CA PHE A 140 -2.36 -8.81 17.68
C PHE A 140 -1.70 -10.15 17.96
N ILE A 141 -0.56 -10.37 17.32
CA ILE A 141 0.16 -11.64 17.36
C ILE A 141 0.95 -11.72 18.66
N ASP A 142 1.86 -10.77 18.86
CA ASP A 142 2.78 -10.78 19.99
C ASP A 142 3.40 -9.39 20.22
N ILE A 143 3.97 -9.18 21.41
CA ILE A 143 4.84 -8.03 21.71
C ILE A 143 6.23 -8.57 22.02
N ARG A 144 7.21 -8.24 21.16
CA ARG A 144 8.60 -8.70 21.33
C ARG A 144 9.56 -7.53 21.18
N ASP A 145 10.78 -7.72 21.68
CA ASP A 145 11.90 -6.82 21.39
C ASP A 145 12.06 -6.64 19.87
N HIS A 146 12.66 -5.52 19.47
CA HIS A 146 12.91 -5.14 18.08
C HIS A 146 13.98 -6.02 17.36
N VAL A 147 13.85 -7.35 17.46
CA VAL A 147 14.72 -8.42 16.95
C VAL A 147 13.86 -9.53 16.33
N GLY A 148 14.47 -10.53 15.68
CA GLY A 148 13.73 -11.70 15.19
C GLY A 148 12.79 -11.41 14.00
N TRP A 149 13.18 -10.52 13.08
CA TRP A 149 12.37 -10.10 11.91
C TRP A 149 12.02 -11.22 10.91
N SER A 150 12.56 -12.41 11.12
CA SER A 150 12.31 -13.62 10.32
C SER A 150 11.98 -14.82 11.21
N ASP A 151 11.51 -14.59 12.44
CA ASP A 151 11.06 -15.64 13.35
C ASP A 151 9.68 -16.19 12.95
N LYS A 152 9.67 -17.45 12.49
CA LYS A 152 8.45 -18.16 12.05
C LYS A 152 7.49 -18.45 13.19
N GLY A 153 7.90 -18.33 14.45
CA GLY A 153 7.03 -18.41 15.61
C GLY A 153 5.88 -17.39 15.57
N LEU A 154 6.07 -16.23 14.91
CA LEU A 154 4.95 -15.31 14.64
C LEU A 154 3.88 -15.94 13.75
N LEU A 155 4.27 -16.72 12.75
CA LEU A 155 3.36 -17.41 11.85
C LEU A 155 2.70 -18.62 12.51
N ASP A 156 3.44 -19.33 13.35
CA ASP A 156 2.89 -20.42 14.17
C ASP A 156 1.77 -19.89 15.07
N ILE A 157 1.98 -18.77 15.77
CA ILE A 157 0.92 -18.12 16.57
C ILE A 157 -0.30 -17.77 15.72
N VAL A 158 -0.09 -17.21 14.52
CA VAL A 158 -1.20 -16.89 13.60
C VAL A 158 -1.93 -18.17 13.16
N ASN A 159 -1.21 -19.23 12.84
CA ASN A 159 -1.78 -20.50 12.40
C ASN A 159 -2.60 -21.19 13.50
N GLU A 160 -2.14 -21.11 14.75
CA GLU A 160 -2.82 -21.69 15.92
C GLU A 160 -4.09 -20.93 16.29
N ASN A 161 -4.09 -19.59 16.16
CA ASN A 161 -5.19 -18.74 16.61
C ASN A 161 -6.19 -18.42 15.50
N TRP A 162 -5.70 -18.21 14.27
CA TRP A 162 -6.48 -17.73 13.12
C TRP A 162 -6.03 -18.41 11.82
N PRO A 163 -6.11 -19.75 11.72
CA PRO A 163 -5.66 -20.50 10.53
C PRO A 163 -6.33 -20.02 9.22
N GLU A 164 -7.55 -19.47 9.31
CA GLU A 164 -8.26 -18.88 8.17
C GLU A 164 -7.48 -17.73 7.51
N LEU A 165 -6.65 -16.99 8.26
CA LEU A 165 -5.82 -15.92 7.70
C LEU A 165 -4.71 -16.43 6.79
N LEU A 166 -4.30 -17.69 6.97
CA LEU A 166 -3.23 -18.34 6.20
C LEU A 166 -3.76 -19.29 5.13
N SER A 167 -5.02 -19.73 5.25
CA SER A 167 -5.64 -20.78 4.43
C SER A 167 -5.44 -20.62 2.92
N ILE A 168 -5.59 -19.40 2.38
CA ILE A 168 -5.46 -19.12 0.94
C ILE A 168 -4.00 -19.20 0.43
N TYR A 169 -3.03 -19.17 1.33
CA TYR A 169 -1.61 -19.25 1.01
C TYR A 169 -1.04 -20.66 1.23
N LYS A 170 -1.85 -21.57 1.79
CA LYS A 170 -1.42 -22.94 2.07
C LYS A 170 -1.14 -23.68 0.78
N MET A 171 -0.01 -24.37 0.75
CA MET A 171 0.34 -25.27 -0.35
C MET A 171 -0.38 -26.60 -0.16
N GLU A 172 -1.28 -26.93 -1.07
CA GLU A 172 -1.97 -28.23 -1.09
C GLU A 172 -1.24 -29.19 -2.03
N GLY A 173 -0.94 -30.40 -1.55
CA GLY A 173 -0.34 -31.48 -2.35
C GLY A 173 1.14 -31.29 -2.72
N VAL A 174 1.81 -30.24 -2.24
CA VAL A 174 3.23 -29.98 -2.49
C VAL A 174 3.92 -29.61 -1.19
N LYS A 175 4.93 -30.40 -0.82
CA LYS A 175 5.85 -30.08 0.28
C LYS A 175 7.19 -29.65 -0.32
N PRO A 176 7.72 -28.46 0.03
CA PRO A 176 9.08 -28.08 -0.34
C PRO A 176 10.10 -29.10 0.17
N GLU A 177 11.07 -29.47 -0.66
CA GLU A 177 12.16 -30.36 -0.26
C GLU A 177 13.12 -29.68 0.73
N THR A 178 13.16 -28.36 0.71
CA THR A 178 14.02 -27.53 1.55
C THR A 178 13.19 -26.59 2.40
N SER A 179 13.50 -26.53 3.70
CA SER A 179 13.01 -25.53 4.64
C SER A 179 14.14 -24.60 5.04
N PHE A 180 13.83 -23.32 5.26
CA PHE A 180 14.83 -22.32 5.65
C PHE A 180 14.64 -21.88 7.11
N ASP A 181 15.76 -21.63 7.79
CA ASP A 181 15.80 -21.02 9.12
C ASP A 181 15.70 -19.47 9.05
N GLU A 182 15.63 -18.80 10.19
CA GLU A 182 15.45 -17.34 10.25
C GLU A 182 16.61 -16.56 9.60
N LYS A 183 17.85 -17.07 9.70
CA LYS A 183 19.04 -16.42 9.15
C LYS A 183 19.04 -16.54 7.63
N GLU A 184 18.69 -17.72 7.13
CA GLU A 184 18.54 -18.00 5.70
C GLU A 184 17.41 -17.16 5.10
N ILE A 185 16.23 -17.14 5.74
CA ILE A 185 15.10 -16.29 5.30
C ILE A 185 15.54 -14.82 5.25
N THR A 186 16.26 -14.33 6.25
CA THR A 186 16.78 -12.96 6.27
C THR A 186 17.72 -12.68 5.10
N LEU A 187 18.60 -13.62 4.75
CA LEU A 187 19.51 -13.49 3.62
C LEU A 187 18.76 -13.51 2.29
N LEU A 188 17.84 -14.47 2.11
CA LEU A 188 17.05 -14.64 0.89
C LEU A 188 16.17 -13.42 0.61
N ARG A 189 15.52 -12.86 1.64
CA ARG A 189 14.76 -11.60 1.54
C ARG A 189 15.63 -10.44 1.07
N LYS A 190 16.85 -10.30 1.59
CA LYS A 190 17.81 -9.25 1.16
C LYS A 190 18.23 -9.41 -0.30
N SER A 191 18.20 -10.63 -0.83
CA SER A 191 18.47 -10.94 -2.23
C SER A 191 17.22 -10.88 -3.12
N GLY A 192 16.05 -10.48 -2.58
CA GLY A 192 14.79 -10.44 -3.33
C GLY A 192 14.26 -11.83 -3.72
N ILE A 193 14.64 -12.87 -2.98
CA ILE A 193 14.21 -14.25 -3.21
C ILE A 193 13.07 -14.57 -2.26
N ASN A 194 11.95 -15.03 -2.83
CA ASN A 194 10.79 -15.50 -2.08
C ASN A 194 10.94 -16.98 -1.73
N THR A 195 10.49 -17.35 -0.54
CA THR A 195 10.54 -18.72 -0.04
C THR A 195 9.17 -19.18 0.41
N PHE A 196 9.00 -20.51 0.50
CA PHE A 196 7.86 -21.09 1.20
C PHE A 196 8.18 -21.20 2.69
N HIS A 197 7.16 -21.00 3.52
CA HIS A 197 7.31 -21.02 4.97
C HIS A 197 6.66 -22.30 5.53
N GLU A 198 7.48 -23.32 5.80
CA GLU A 198 7.06 -24.48 6.58
C GLU A 198 6.96 -24.09 8.06
N LEU A 199 5.76 -24.29 8.61
CA LEU A 199 5.38 -24.02 10.00
C LEU A 199 5.46 -25.29 10.85
N SER A 200 5.42 -25.13 12.17
CA SER A 200 5.62 -26.22 13.14
C SER A 200 4.59 -27.35 12.99
N ALA A 201 3.39 -27.05 12.49
CA ALA A 201 2.35 -28.03 12.19
C ALA A 201 2.61 -28.87 10.90
N GLY A 202 3.73 -28.64 10.21
CA GLY A 202 4.13 -29.36 9.00
C GLY A 202 3.48 -28.85 7.70
N ASN A 203 2.68 -27.79 7.77
CA ASN A 203 2.10 -27.13 6.61
C ASN A 203 3.04 -26.07 6.05
N SER A 204 3.10 -25.94 4.73
CA SER A 204 3.89 -24.90 4.04
C SER A 204 2.99 -23.85 3.41
N TYR A 205 3.43 -22.60 3.49
CA TYR A 205 2.67 -21.44 3.00
C TYR A 205 3.49 -20.59 2.03
N LEU A 206 2.82 -20.05 1.01
CA LEU A 206 3.32 -18.98 0.15
C LEU A 206 3.49 -17.67 0.95
N PRO A 207 4.32 -16.71 0.51
CA PRO A 207 4.41 -15.38 1.12
C PRO A 207 3.04 -14.70 1.26
N MET A 208 2.55 -14.59 2.50
CA MET A 208 1.23 -14.02 2.82
C MET A 208 1.13 -12.51 2.57
N GLY A 209 2.27 -11.81 2.54
CA GLY A 209 2.40 -10.42 2.11
C GLY A 209 2.56 -10.26 0.58
N GLY A 210 2.51 -11.36 -0.18
CA GLY A 210 2.68 -11.40 -1.63
C GLY A 210 4.14 -11.47 -2.10
N GLY A 211 5.10 -11.22 -1.20
CA GLY A 211 6.52 -11.38 -1.46
C GLY A 211 7.24 -10.11 -1.90
N ILE A 212 8.51 -10.29 -2.24
CA ILE A 212 9.51 -9.26 -2.50
C ILE A 212 9.99 -9.39 -3.95
N THR A 213 10.20 -8.26 -4.62
CA THR A 213 10.78 -8.22 -5.97
C THR A 213 12.30 -8.32 -5.91
N SER A 214 12.97 -8.60 -7.03
CA SER A 214 14.44 -8.55 -7.12
C SER A 214 15.04 -7.16 -6.85
N ALA A 215 14.22 -6.10 -6.91
CA ALA A 215 14.60 -4.74 -6.53
C ALA A 215 14.41 -4.46 -5.02
N GLY A 216 13.99 -5.45 -4.22
CA GLY A 216 13.75 -5.30 -2.78
C GLY A 216 12.45 -4.56 -2.42
N THR A 217 11.53 -4.39 -3.38
CA THR A 217 10.24 -3.72 -3.18
C THR A 217 9.11 -4.73 -2.96
N SER A 218 7.96 -4.28 -2.46
CA SER A 218 6.77 -5.13 -2.30
C SER A 218 6.23 -5.58 -3.66
N MET A 219 6.00 -6.89 -3.82
CA MET A 219 5.35 -7.44 -5.01
C MET A 219 3.90 -6.92 -5.14
N MET A 220 3.17 -6.78 -4.02
CA MET A 220 1.81 -6.26 -4.01
C MET A 220 1.73 -4.79 -4.42
N ALA A 221 2.68 -3.96 -3.97
CA ALA A 221 2.78 -2.57 -4.40
C ALA A 221 3.09 -2.47 -5.91
N MET A 222 3.99 -3.34 -6.41
CA MET A 222 4.32 -3.37 -7.82
C MET A 222 3.14 -3.86 -8.68
N GLN A 223 2.38 -4.84 -8.22
CA GLN A 223 1.16 -5.28 -8.87
C GLN A 223 0.15 -4.13 -8.98
N THR A 224 -0.07 -3.40 -7.88
CA THR A 224 -0.96 -2.22 -7.86
C THR A 224 -0.52 -1.15 -8.86
N TYR A 225 0.80 -0.91 -8.98
CA TYR A 225 1.36 -0.01 -9.97
C TYR A 225 1.08 -0.48 -11.41
N VAL A 226 1.27 -1.77 -11.71
CA VAL A 226 0.97 -2.33 -13.04
C VAL A 226 -0.53 -2.21 -13.37
N GLU A 227 -1.40 -2.50 -12.40
CA GLU A 227 -2.86 -2.36 -12.57
C GLU A 227 -3.26 -0.91 -12.84
N MET A 228 -2.64 0.05 -12.14
CA MET A 228 -2.84 1.48 -12.39
C MET A 228 -2.43 1.87 -13.81
N LEU A 229 -1.28 1.39 -14.29
CA LEU A 229 -0.82 1.67 -15.66
C LEU A 229 -1.73 1.05 -16.73
N ARG A 230 -2.23 -0.17 -16.48
CA ARG A 230 -3.21 -0.83 -17.37
C ARG A 230 -4.50 -0.02 -17.45
N MET A 231 -5.03 0.42 -16.31
CA MET A 231 -6.21 1.27 -16.24
C MET A 231 -6.02 2.56 -17.05
N LEU A 232 -4.89 3.26 -16.92
CA LEU A 232 -4.62 4.44 -17.72
C LEU A 232 -4.59 4.12 -19.23
N ASN A 233 -3.92 3.03 -19.62
CA ASN A 233 -3.83 2.61 -21.02
C ASN A 233 -5.20 2.20 -21.61
N ASP A 234 -6.05 1.56 -20.83
CA ASP A 234 -7.40 1.19 -21.24
C ASP A 234 -8.25 2.44 -21.51
N ILE A 235 -8.09 3.48 -20.68
CA ILE A 235 -8.75 4.78 -20.87
C ILE A 235 -8.23 5.47 -22.13
N GLU A 236 -6.91 5.49 -22.35
CA GLU A 236 -6.33 6.04 -23.59
C GLU A 236 -6.87 5.32 -24.83
N THR A 237 -6.93 3.98 -24.78
CA THR A 237 -7.45 3.14 -25.86
C THR A 237 -8.92 3.45 -26.13
N ASN A 238 -9.73 3.56 -25.08
CA ASN A 238 -11.14 3.88 -25.20
C ASN A 238 -11.38 5.27 -25.79
N ILE A 239 -10.62 6.28 -25.35
CA ILE A 239 -10.70 7.65 -25.90
C ILE A 239 -10.32 7.65 -27.39
N ARG A 240 -9.23 6.97 -27.78
CA ARG A 240 -8.81 6.89 -29.19
C ARG A 240 -9.86 6.23 -30.07
N ALA A 241 -10.46 5.13 -29.60
CA ALA A 241 -11.49 4.40 -30.34
C ALA A 241 -12.74 5.24 -30.58
N ASN A 242 -13.07 6.13 -29.63
CA ASN A 242 -14.33 6.86 -29.65
C ASN A 242 -14.21 8.33 -30.10
N VAL A 243 -13.00 8.91 -30.18
CA VAL A 243 -12.74 10.32 -30.51
C VAL A 243 -13.52 10.85 -31.73
N LYS A 244 -13.60 10.04 -32.80
CA LYS A 244 -14.28 10.40 -34.06
C LYS A 244 -15.78 10.59 -33.85
N TYR A 245 -16.39 9.79 -32.97
CA TYR A 245 -17.82 9.89 -32.64
C TYR A 245 -18.12 11.17 -31.86
N PHE A 246 -17.26 11.59 -30.91
CA PHE A 246 -17.49 12.84 -30.17
C PHE A 246 -17.44 14.07 -31.06
N VAL A 247 -16.45 14.15 -31.94
CA VAL A 247 -16.30 15.30 -32.84
C VAL A 247 -17.49 15.46 -33.78
N SER A 248 -18.15 14.34 -34.12
CA SER A 248 -19.26 14.29 -35.07
C SER A 248 -20.65 14.33 -34.44
N HIS A 249 -20.83 13.83 -33.21
CA HIS A 249 -22.15 13.62 -32.60
C HIS A 249 -22.35 14.32 -31.25
N VAL A 250 -21.32 14.93 -30.67
CA VAL A 250 -21.42 15.63 -29.38
C VAL A 250 -21.31 17.13 -29.58
N GLU A 251 -22.43 17.84 -29.40
CA GLU A 251 -22.37 19.27 -29.09
C GLU A 251 -21.91 19.42 -27.64
N PRO A 252 -20.83 20.18 -27.35
CA PRO A 252 -20.37 20.29 -25.99
C PRO A 252 -21.39 21.07 -25.16
N LYS A 253 -21.71 20.56 -23.96
CA LYS A 253 -22.58 21.26 -23.02
C LYS A 253 -21.83 22.48 -22.46
N GLY A 254 -22.04 23.65 -23.05
CA GLY A 254 -21.56 24.95 -22.57
C GLY A 254 -20.90 25.81 -23.65
N HIS A 255 -19.86 25.29 -24.32
CA HIS A 255 -19.11 26.02 -25.35
C HIS A 255 -18.69 25.11 -26.51
N PRO A 256 -18.74 25.56 -27.78
CA PRO A 256 -18.28 24.77 -28.92
C PRO A 256 -16.81 24.35 -28.77
N PHE A 257 -16.45 23.22 -29.39
CA PHE A 257 -15.05 22.79 -29.48
C PHE A 257 -14.19 23.93 -30.01
N ARG A 258 -13.17 24.33 -29.24
CA ARG A 258 -12.18 25.32 -29.67
C ARG A 258 -11.34 24.79 -30.82
N ASN A 259 -11.03 23.48 -30.82
CA ASN A 259 -10.38 22.79 -31.91
C ASN A 259 -10.89 21.34 -32.03
N ARG A 260 -11.62 21.06 -33.11
CA ARG A 260 -12.20 19.72 -33.39
C ARG A 260 -11.17 18.66 -33.83
N PHE A 261 -9.93 19.07 -34.11
CA PHE A 261 -8.88 18.18 -34.61
C PHE A 261 -7.74 18.00 -33.63
N LYS A 262 -7.77 18.64 -32.45
CA LYS A 262 -6.69 18.55 -31.46
C LYS A 262 -7.23 18.35 -30.06
N PHE A 263 -6.71 17.33 -29.39
CA PHE A 263 -7.08 16.95 -28.02
C PHE A 263 -5.84 16.72 -27.18
N VAL A 264 -5.85 17.23 -25.95
CA VAL A 264 -4.77 16.97 -24.97
C VAL A 264 -5.41 16.54 -23.66
N PHE A 265 -5.27 15.27 -23.34
CA PHE A 265 -5.91 14.67 -22.18
C PHE A 265 -4.97 14.61 -20.97
N VAL A 266 -5.46 15.05 -19.82
CA VAL A 266 -4.74 15.10 -18.53
C VAL A 266 -5.59 14.53 -17.40
N CYS A 267 -4.94 14.12 -16.31
CA CYS A 267 -5.60 13.81 -15.04
C CYS A 267 -5.80 15.09 -14.23
N ARG A 268 -6.96 15.23 -13.57
CA ARG A 268 -7.22 16.26 -12.55
C ARG A 268 -7.87 15.66 -11.33
N ARG A 269 -7.41 16.08 -10.16
CA ARG A 269 -8.00 15.77 -8.85
C ARG A 269 -9.26 16.62 -8.63
N TYR A 270 -10.37 15.99 -8.29
CA TYR A 270 -11.61 16.62 -7.84
C TYR A 270 -12.17 15.84 -6.65
N ARG A 271 -11.95 16.34 -5.43
CA ARG A 271 -12.29 15.61 -4.20
C ARG A 271 -11.73 14.18 -4.27
N ASP A 272 -12.58 13.16 -4.11
CA ASP A 272 -12.21 11.74 -4.12
C ASP A 272 -12.18 11.12 -5.52
N GLU A 273 -12.03 11.94 -6.56
CA GLU A 273 -12.02 11.49 -7.95
C GLU A 273 -10.78 12.01 -8.67
N ILE A 274 -10.17 11.15 -9.47
CA ILE A 274 -9.32 11.51 -10.59
C ILE A 274 -10.19 11.50 -11.85
N ARG A 275 -10.23 12.64 -12.53
CA ARG A 275 -11.00 12.85 -13.76
C ARG A 275 -10.05 13.08 -14.93
N PHE A 276 -10.47 12.62 -16.11
CA PHE A 276 -9.70 12.76 -17.34
C PHE A 276 -10.26 13.92 -18.17
N TYR A 277 -9.45 14.96 -18.39
CA TYR A 277 -9.88 16.22 -18.99
C TYR A 277 -9.16 16.48 -20.30
N ASP A 278 -9.90 16.89 -21.33
CA ASP A 278 -9.34 17.53 -22.50
C ASP A 278 -9.15 19.04 -22.23
N VAL A 279 -7.89 19.46 -22.13
CA VAL A 279 -7.57 20.86 -21.82
C VAL A 279 -7.70 21.79 -23.02
N VAL A 280 -7.69 21.26 -24.26
CA VAL A 280 -7.82 22.08 -25.48
C VAL A 280 -9.24 22.59 -25.62
N ASN A 281 -10.22 21.70 -25.40
CA ASN A 281 -11.63 22.01 -25.58
C ASN A 281 -12.38 22.22 -24.26
N ASN A 282 -11.69 22.18 -23.12
CA ASN A 282 -12.27 22.35 -21.79
C ASN A 282 -13.43 21.39 -21.50
N ASN A 283 -13.27 20.12 -21.93
CA ASN A 283 -14.25 19.06 -21.74
C ASN A 283 -13.69 17.98 -20.80
N PHE A 284 -14.57 17.20 -20.18
CA PHE A 284 -14.18 16.07 -19.34
C PHE A 284 -14.76 14.77 -19.87
N TRP A 285 -14.00 13.70 -19.67
CA TRP A 285 -14.41 12.35 -19.99
C TRP A 285 -15.28 11.78 -18.87
N ALA A 286 -16.36 11.09 -19.23
CA ALA A 286 -17.35 10.62 -18.25
C ALA A 286 -16.78 9.58 -17.27
N GLN A 287 -15.82 8.76 -17.71
CA GLN A 287 -15.14 7.83 -16.82
C GLN A 287 -14.29 8.60 -15.81
N THR A 288 -14.42 8.24 -14.54
CA THR A 288 -13.65 8.81 -13.43
C THR A 288 -13.08 7.68 -12.60
N TRP A 289 -11.91 7.90 -11.99
CA TRP A 289 -11.34 6.98 -11.03
C TRP A 289 -11.59 7.48 -9.60
N LYS A 290 -12.44 6.78 -8.86
CA LYS A 290 -12.71 7.08 -7.45
C LYS A 290 -11.56 6.59 -6.57
N VAL A 291 -10.86 7.53 -5.94
CA VAL A 291 -9.77 7.28 -5.02
C VAL A 291 -9.66 8.46 -4.06
N LYS A 292 -9.77 8.21 -2.76
CA LYS A 292 -9.61 9.23 -1.72
C LYS A 292 -8.17 9.75 -1.69
N THR A 293 -7.98 10.93 -1.11
CA THR A 293 -6.62 11.48 -0.94
C THR A 293 -5.82 10.67 0.08
N LEU A 294 -4.49 10.65 -0.06
CA LEU A 294 -3.63 10.01 0.94
C LEU A 294 -3.82 10.59 2.36
N ARG A 295 -4.01 11.91 2.48
CA ARG A 295 -4.25 12.58 3.76
C ARG A 295 -5.56 12.12 4.43
N GLU A 296 -6.62 11.96 3.64
CA GLU A 296 -7.89 11.45 4.15
C GLU A 296 -7.75 9.99 4.61
N LEU A 297 -7.09 9.15 3.82
CA LEU A 297 -6.96 7.72 4.13
C LEU A 297 -5.98 7.45 5.29
N TYR A 298 -4.85 8.15 5.33
CA TYR A 298 -3.68 7.76 6.13
C TYR A 298 -3.12 8.87 7.01
N GLY A 299 -3.50 10.12 6.77
CA GLY A 299 -2.95 11.29 7.46
C GLY A 299 -3.06 11.17 8.98
N ILE A 300 -2.02 11.65 9.67
CA ILE A 300 -1.93 11.79 11.13
C ILE A 300 -3.02 12.76 11.62
#